data_AF-A0A9D1UYX3-F1
#
_entry.id   AF-A0A9D1UYX3-F1
#
_cell.length_a   1.000
_cell.length_b   1.000
_cell.length_c   1.000
_cell.angle_alpha   90.00
_cell.angle_beta   90.00
_cell.angle_gamma   90.00
#
_symmetry.space_group_name_H-M   'P 1'
#
loop_
_entity.id
_entity.type
_entity.pdbx_description
1 polymer ?
#
loop_
_entity_poly.entity_id
_entity_poly.type
_entity_poly.pdbx_seq_one_letter_code
_entity_poly.pdbx_strand_id
1 'polypeptide(L)'
;MHILERALLLVLMQLCFFMTNAQDDSALDDYVRIYRKYLHRDSADGGCAMYPSCSQYGLMVFEDCYFPNAMVYMADRMIRCGHDFDYYDLTLQNGQIRMLDYPPYLFVPKHYVYAPKEYYAYTDWREKQDSIMLFINKLVNMHRYREALFEIERLQTAQPSLPVQVLVNKLICYKGIGWEEEAIYDYEMHFPLSAKQTPDVAFEMIDLLFQMENYTMAQSILDKISFIDNQVDA
;
A
#
# COMPACT_ATOMS: atom_id res chain seq x y z
N MET A 1 21.13 -59.77 -47.29
CA MET A 1 21.18 -59.15 -45.94
C MET A 1 21.66 -57.71 -45.95
N HIS A 2 22.77 -57.38 -46.62
CA HIS A 2 23.35 -56.02 -46.56
C HIS A 2 22.49 -54.85 -47.10
N ILE A 3 21.55 -55.09 -48.02
CA ILE A 3 20.68 -54.01 -48.54
C ILE A 3 19.61 -53.64 -47.50
N LEU A 4 19.08 -54.65 -46.78
CA LEU A 4 18.08 -54.47 -45.73
C LEU A 4 18.68 -53.79 -44.50
N GLU A 5 19.91 -54.15 -44.13
CA GLU A 5 20.67 -53.48 -43.05
C GLU A 5 20.94 -52.02 -43.38
N ARG A 6 21.35 -51.70 -44.62
CA ARG A 6 21.60 -50.32 -45.05
C ARG A 6 20.32 -49.49 -45.15
N ALA A 7 19.21 -50.09 -45.60
CA ALA A 7 17.91 -49.43 -45.63
C ALA A 7 17.39 -49.13 -44.22
N LEU A 8 17.55 -50.07 -43.28
CA LEU A 8 17.20 -49.87 -41.88
C LEU A 8 18.03 -48.74 -41.25
N LEU A 9 19.33 -48.69 -41.56
CA LEU A 9 20.24 -47.66 -41.06
C LEU A 9 19.90 -46.27 -41.60
N LEU A 10 19.48 -46.17 -42.86
CA LEU A 10 19.02 -44.91 -43.46
C LEU A 10 17.67 -44.45 -42.85
N VAL A 11 16.75 -45.37 -42.59
CA VAL A 11 15.48 -45.06 -41.91
C VAL A 11 15.73 -44.62 -40.46
N LEU A 12 16.64 -45.29 -39.74
CA LEU A 12 17.08 -44.88 -38.40
C LEU A 12 17.78 -43.52 -38.40
N MET A 13 18.62 -43.23 -39.40
CA MET A 13 19.26 -41.92 -39.55
C MET A 13 18.24 -40.81 -39.83
N GLN A 14 17.23 -41.07 -40.67
CA GLN A 14 16.16 -40.11 -40.92
C GLN A 14 15.30 -39.88 -39.67
N LEU A 15 14.97 -40.94 -38.91
CA LEU A 15 14.25 -40.82 -37.64
C LEU A 15 15.04 -40.03 -36.59
N CYS A 16 16.36 -40.25 -36.49
CA CYS A 16 17.23 -39.46 -35.61
C CYS A 16 17.31 -37.99 -36.05
N PHE A 17 17.31 -37.71 -37.36
CA PHE A 17 17.36 -36.34 -37.89
C PHE A 17 16.05 -35.56 -37.66
N PHE A 18 14.90 -36.25 -37.63
CA PHE A 18 13.62 -35.65 -37.23
C PHE A 18 13.58 -35.34 -35.73
N MET A 19 14.16 -36.19 -34.89
CA MET A 19 14.20 -35.97 -33.42
C MET A 19 15.16 -34.83 -33.03
N THR A 20 16.19 -34.54 -33.83
CA THR A 20 17.11 -33.41 -33.58
C THR A 20 16.62 -32.05 -34.08
N ASN A 21 15.54 -32.01 -34.88
CA ASN A 21 14.95 -30.76 -35.41
C ASN A 21 13.62 -30.39 -34.76
N ALA A 22 13.17 -31.13 -33.75
CA ALA A 22 12.21 -30.58 -32.79
C ALA A 22 12.96 -29.54 -31.96
N GLN A 23 12.99 -28.29 -32.43
CA GLN A 23 13.19 -27.18 -31.51
C GLN A 23 12.11 -27.34 -30.43
N ASP A 24 12.53 -27.34 -29.16
CA ASP A 24 11.68 -27.36 -27.97
C ASP A 24 10.85 -26.06 -27.87
N ASP A 25 10.08 -25.72 -28.91
CA ASP A 25 8.98 -24.77 -28.79
C ASP A 25 7.82 -25.61 -28.22
N SER A 26 7.62 -25.52 -26.91
CA SER A 26 6.54 -26.24 -26.25
C SER A 26 5.19 -25.71 -26.74
N ALA A 27 4.13 -26.52 -26.68
CA ALA A 27 2.77 -26.05 -26.97
C ALA A 27 2.41 -24.80 -26.13
N LEU A 28 3.06 -24.62 -24.98
CA LEU A 28 2.97 -23.44 -24.14
C LEU A 28 3.52 -22.18 -24.78
N ASP A 29 4.69 -22.27 -25.38
CA ASP A 29 5.29 -21.15 -26.09
C ASP A 29 4.41 -20.69 -27.24
N ASP A 30 3.75 -21.62 -27.94
CA ASP A 30 2.83 -21.30 -29.03
C ASP A 30 1.59 -20.52 -28.58
N TYR A 31 0.92 -20.95 -27.52
CA TYR A 31 -0.27 -20.22 -27.07
C TYR A 31 0.08 -18.92 -26.34
N VAL A 32 1.22 -18.85 -25.63
CA VAL A 32 1.70 -17.60 -25.04
C VAL A 32 2.01 -16.60 -26.16
N ARG A 33 2.61 -17.06 -27.26
CA ARG A 33 2.87 -16.26 -28.46
C ARG A 33 1.57 -15.75 -29.09
N ILE A 34 0.55 -16.59 -29.22
CA ILE A 34 -0.77 -16.19 -29.73
C ILE A 34 -1.40 -15.14 -28.81
N TYR A 35 -1.38 -15.38 -27.49
CA TYR A 35 -1.92 -14.45 -26.52
C TYR A 35 -1.21 -13.09 -26.60
N ARG A 36 0.12 -13.06 -26.51
CA ARG A 36 0.93 -11.83 -26.60
C ARG A 36 0.70 -11.08 -27.91
N LYS A 37 0.51 -11.78 -29.03
CA LYS A 37 0.36 -11.17 -30.36
C LYS A 37 -1.02 -10.60 -30.63
N TYR A 38 -2.08 -11.25 -30.13
CA TYR A 38 -3.45 -10.94 -30.55
C TYR A 38 -4.40 -10.53 -29.43
N LEU A 39 -4.14 -10.94 -28.18
CA LEU A 39 -5.05 -10.77 -27.04
C LEU A 39 -4.46 -9.87 -25.96
N HIS A 40 -3.14 -9.89 -25.80
CA HIS A 40 -2.43 -8.97 -24.93
C HIS A 40 -2.46 -7.58 -25.53
N ARG A 41 -2.92 -6.63 -24.74
CA ARG A 41 -2.84 -5.22 -25.06
C ARG A 41 -2.20 -4.54 -23.86
N ASP A 42 -1.04 -3.95 -24.09
CA ASP A 42 -0.40 -3.08 -23.11
C ASP A 42 -1.31 -1.88 -22.91
N SER A 43 -2.02 -1.86 -21.79
CA SER A 43 -2.70 -0.67 -21.31
C SER A 43 -1.65 0.24 -20.66
N ALA A 44 -0.68 0.71 -21.45
CA ALA A 44 0.28 1.72 -21.01
C ALA A 44 -0.45 3.02 -20.59
N ASP A 45 -1.61 3.32 -21.22
CA ASP A 45 -2.39 4.54 -21.00
C ASP A 45 -3.88 4.30 -20.65
N GLY A 46 -4.33 3.05 -20.53
CA GLY A 46 -5.76 2.72 -20.59
C GLY A 46 -6.37 2.16 -19.31
N GLY A 47 -6.71 3.02 -18.35
CA GLY A 47 -7.89 2.99 -17.45
C GLY A 47 -8.44 1.67 -16.86
N CYS A 48 -7.72 0.55 -16.88
CA CYS A 48 -8.20 -0.69 -16.29
C CYS A 48 -8.30 -0.51 -14.77
N ALA A 49 -9.51 -0.67 -14.24
CA ALA A 49 -9.77 -0.54 -12.81
C ALA A 49 -9.12 -1.66 -11.99
N MET A 50 -8.59 -2.71 -12.63
CA MET A 50 -7.97 -3.84 -11.96
C MET A 50 -6.43 -3.82 -12.04
N TYR A 51 -5.79 -4.47 -11.07
CA TYR A 51 -4.37 -4.78 -11.06
C TYR A 51 -4.12 -6.25 -10.67
N PRO A 52 -3.32 -7.01 -11.44
CA PRO A 52 -2.90 -6.70 -12.81
C PRO A 52 -4.11 -6.42 -13.72
N SER A 53 -3.86 -5.76 -14.86
CA SER A 53 -4.89 -5.58 -15.89
C SER A 53 -5.36 -6.94 -16.43
N CYS A 54 -6.52 -7.01 -17.08
CA CYS A 54 -6.98 -8.28 -17.67
C CYS A 54 -5.99 -8.89 -18.68
N SER A 55 -5.26 -8.04 -19.41
CA SER A 55 -4.21 -8.47 -20.33
C SER A 55 -3.00 -9.05 -19.59
N GLN A 56 -2.58 -8.41 -18.51
CA GLN A 56 -1.45 -8.90 -17.72
C GLN A 56 -1.82 -10.13 -16.89
N TYR A 57 -3.05 -10.18 -16.35
CA TYR A 57 -3.61 -11.36 -15.70
C TYR A 57 -3.60 -12.56 -16.64
N GLY A 58 -4.11 -12.38 -17.87
CA GLY A 58 -4.12 -13.48 -18.83
C GLY A 58 -2.73 -13.94 -19.19
N LEU A 59 -1.76 -13.03 -19.32
CA LEU A 59 -0.38 -13.42 -19.55
C LEU A 59 0.14 -14.33 -18.43
N MET A 60 -0.08 -13.95 -17.16
CA MET A 60 0.30 -14.78 -16.01
C MET A 60 -0.32 -16.18 -16.09
N VAL A 61 -1.62 -16.27 -16.38
CA VAL A 61 -2.31 -17.56 -16.40
C VAL A 61 -1.89 -18.42 -17.59
N PHE A 62 -1.70 -17.84 -18.79
CA PHE A 62 -1.19 -18.62 -19.92
C PHE A 62 0.25 -19.09 -19.65
N GLU A 63 1.10 -18.31 -19.02
CA GLU A 63 2.46 -18.76 -18.66
C GLU A 63 2.45 -19.93 -17.65
N ASP A 64 1.46 -20.00 -16.76
CA ASP A 64 1.41 -21.00 -15.69
C ASP A 64 0.54 -22.24 -15.99
N CYS A 65 -0.46 -22.13 -16.88
CA CYS A 65 -1.48 -23.15 -17.11
C CYS A 65 -1.59 -23.54 -18.59
N TYR A 66 -2.01 -24.79 -18.85
CA TYR A 66 -2.35 -25.22 -20.20
C TYR A 66 -3.62 -24.52 -20.73
N PHE A 67 -3.73 -24.42 -22.06
CA PHE A 67 -4.69 -23.55 -22.75
C PHE A 67 -6.15 -23.61 -22.23
N PRO A 68 -6.84 -24.78 -22.16
CA PRO A 68 -8.18 -24.84 -21.61
C PRO A 68 -8.34 -24.26 -20.20
N ASN A 69 -7.40 -24.53 -19.28
CA ASN A 69 -7.47 -23.98 -17.93
C ASN A 69 -7.24 -22.47 -17.93
N ALA A 70 -6.29 -22.00 -18.73
CA ALA A 70 -6.05 -20.57 -18.86
C ALA A 70 -7.26 -19.81 -19.41
N MET A 71 -7.99 -20.41 -20.35
CA MET A 71 -9.25 -19.87 -20.87
C MET A 71 -10.35 -19.80 -19.79
N VAL A 72 -10.45 -20.80 -18.90
CA VAL A 72 -11.44 -20.80 -17.81
C VAL A 72 -11.15 -19.68 -16.81
N TYR A 73 -9.90 -19.54 -16.35
CA TYR A 73 -9.50 -18.45 -15.46
C TYR A 73 -9.70 -17.07 -16.11
N MET A 74 -9.38 -16.93 -17.39
CA MET A 74 -9.65 -15.69 -18.14
C MET A 74 -11.13 -15.39 -18.25
N ALA A 75 -11.98 -16.39 -18.49
CA ALA A 75 -13.42 -16.20 -18.55
C ALA A 75 -13.99 -15.77 -17.19
N ASP A 76 -13.60 -16.45 -16.11
CA ASP A 76 -13.96 -16.07 -14.73
C ASP A 76 -13.54 -14.63 -14.43
N ARG A 77 -12.29 -14.29 -14.73
CA ARG A 77 -11.74 -12.96 -14.51
C ARG A 77 -12.50 -11.87 -15.25
N MET A 78 -12.87 -12.14 -16.51
CA MET A 78 -13.62 -11.19 -17.31
C MET A 78 -15.04 -10.94 -16.80
N ILE A 79 -15.67 -11.93 -16.17
CA ILE A 79 -16.98 -11.77 -15.55
C ILE A 79 -16.90 -10.85 -14.32
N ARG A 80 -15.84 -10.96 -13.52
CA ARG A 80 -15.66 -10.17 -12.28
C ARG A 80 -14.95 -8.83 -12.48
N CYS A 81 -14.41 -8.57 -13.67
CA CYS A 81 -13.61 -7.37 -13.97
C CYS A 81 -14.45 -6.09 -13.80
N GLY A 82 -14.08 -5.23 -12.85
CA GLY A 82 -14.69 -3.90 -12.73
C GLY A 82 -16.07 -3.86 -12.09
N HIS A 83 -16.60 -4.98 -11.59
CA HIS A 83 -17.98 -5.08 -11.14
C HIS A 83 -18.17 -5.29 -9.62
N ASP A 84 -17.10 -5.51 -8.85
CA ASP A 84 -17.18 -5.94 -7.44
C ASP A 84 -16.18 -5.20 -6.52
N PHE A 85 -16.21 -3.87 -6.50
CA PHE A 85 -15.23 -3.03 -5.78
C PHE A 85 -15.03 -3.42 -4.30
N ASP A 86 -16.11 -3.77 -3.60
CA ASP A 86 -16.08 -4.07 -2.16
C ASP A 86 -15.40 -5.41 -1.81
N TYR A 87 -15.11 -6.25 -2.82
CA TYR A 87 -14.56 -7.58 -2.63
C TYR A 87 -13.07 -7.69 -2.97
N TYR A 88 -12.43 -6.59 -3.37
CA TYR A 88 -11.01 -6.55 -3.70
C TYR A 88 -10.24 -5.67 -2.72
N ASP A 89 -9.05 -6.14 -2.36
CA ASP A 89 -8.02 -5.26 -1.83
C ASP A 89 -7.67 -4.19 -2.87
N LEU A 90 -7.31 -3.00 -2.42
CA LEU A 90 -6.90 -1.92 -3.32
C LEU A 90 -5.39 -1.93 -3.49
N THR A 91 -4.89 -1.36 -4.58
CA THR A 91 -3.47 -1.10 -4.82
C THR A 91 -3.30 0.27 -5.47
N LEU A 92 -2.21 0.97 -5.15
CA LEU A 92 -1.88 2.25 -5.77
C LEU A 92 -0.81 2.03 -6.85
N GLN A 93 -1.18 2.16 -8.11
CA GLN A 93 -0.31 1.88 -9.26
C GLN A 93 -0.35 3.08 -10.20
N ASN A 94 0.82 3.66 -10.48
CA ASN A 94 0.96 4.86 -11.32
C ASN A 94 0.01 6.01 -10.91
N GLY A 95 -0.15 6.22 -9.60
CA GLY A 95 -1.02 7.26 -9.04
C GLY A 95 -2.53 6.98 -9.14
N GLN A 96 -2.94 5.76 -9.54
CA GLN A 96 -4.34 5.36 -9.63
C GLN A 96 -4.64 4.21 -8.66
N ILE A 97 -5.77 4.32 -7.96
CA ILE A 97 -6.31 3.21 -7.17
C ILE A 97 -6.87 2.16 -8.12
N ARG A 98 -6.46 0.91 -7.93
CA ARG A 98 -6.92 -0.24 -8.70
C ARG A 98 -7.30 -1.38 -7.76
N MET A 99 -8.21 -2.23 -8.20
CA MET A 99 -8.65 -3.43 -7.48
C MET A 99 -7.66 -4.57 -7.73
N LEU A 100 -7.10 -5.11 -6.67
CA LEU A 100 -6.07 -6.14 -6.69
C LEU A 100 -6.70 -7.53 -6.89
N ASP A 101 -6.38 -8.22 -7.97
CA ASP A 101 -6.92 -9.54 -8.28
C ASP A 101 -5.95 -10.36 -9.14
N TYR A 102 -5.15 -11.17 -8.44
CA TYR A 102 -4.23 -12.14 -9.02
C TYR A 102 -4.92 -13.49 -9.24
N PRO A 103 -4.36 -14.37 -10.08
CA PRO A 103 -4.82 -15.75 -10.19
C PRO A 103 -4.93 -16.40 -8.80
N PRO A 104 -6.01 -17.16 -8.51
CA PRO A 104 -6.34 -17.61 -7.15
C PRO A 104 -5.32 -18.58 -6.54
N TYR A 105 -4.45 -19.15 -7.37
CA TYR A 105 -3.37 -20.04 -6.96
C TYR A 105 -2.05 -19.31 -6.70
N LEU A 106 -1.97 -18.00 -6.96
CA LEU A 106 -0.79 -17.18 -6.68
C LEU A 106 -0.96 -16.40 -5.37
N PHE A 107 0.14 -16.29 -4.63
CA PHE A 107 0.20 -15.44 -3.46
C PHE A 107 0.31 -13.97 -3.88
N VAL A 108 -0.57 -13.12 -3.34
CA VAL A 108 -0.49 -11.67 -3.52
C VAL A 108 0.47 -11.09 -2.48
N PRO A 109 1.60 -10.48 -2.88
CA PRO A 109 2.49 -9.85 -1.92
C PRO A 109 1.79 -8.69 -1.19
N LYS A 110 1.89 -8.66 0.14
CA LYS A 110 1.22 -7.65 0.99
C LYS A 110 1.56 -6.20 0.63
N HIS A 111 2.75 -5.95 0.06
CA HIS A 111 3.15 -4.59 -0.34
C HIS A 111 2.37 -4.04 -1.54
N TYR A 112 1.65 -4.89 -2.27
CA TYR A 112 0.70 -4.41 -3.29
C TYR A 112 -0.61 -3.92 -2.67
N VAL A 113 -0.98 -4.39 -1.48
CA VAL A 113 -2.19 -3.93 -0.81
C VAL A 113 -1.97 -2.49 -0.33
N TYR A 114 -2.70 -1.56 -0.93
CA TYR A 114 -2.82 -0.20 -0.46
C TYR A 114 -3.63 -0.20 0.84
N ALA A 115 -2.91 -0.05 1.95
CA ALA A 115 -3.49 0.26 3.24
C ALA A 115 -3.05 1.68 3.62
N PRO A 116 -3.95 2.69 3.61
CA PRO A 116 -3.60 3.99 4.14
C PRO A 116 -3.18 3.83 5.61
N LYS A 117 -2.14 4.55 6.04
CA LYS A 117 -1.80 4.59 7.46
C LYS A 117 -2.96 5.23 8.20
N GLU A 118 -3.58 4.46 9.07
CA GLU A 118 -4.65 4.92 9.94
C GLU A 118 -4.06 5.39 11.27
N TYR A 119 -4.52 6.55 11.73
CA TYR A 119 -4.19 7.09 13.02
C TYR A 119 -5.46 7.21 13.86
N TYR A 120 -5.32 6.98 15.16
CA TYR A 120 -6.43 6.92 16.10
C TYR A 120 -6.25 7.99 17.18
N ALA A 121 -7.36 8.39 17.80
CA ALA A 121 -7.33 9.43 18.82
C ALA A 121 -6.47 9.01 20.01
N TYR A 122 -5.63 9.92 20.47
CA TYR A 122 -4.97 9.83 21.76
C TYR A 122 -6.00 10.03 22.88
N THR A 123 -5.92 9.18 23.90
CA THR A 123 -6.73 9.26 25.12
C THR A 123 -5.90 9.01 26.35
N ASP A 124 -5.89 9.95 27.30
CA ASP A 124 -5.43 9.67 28.65
C ASP A 124 -6.61 9.15 29.48
N TRP A 125 -6.53 7.90 29.93
CA TRP A 125 -7.52 7.27 30.80
C TRP A 125 -7.61 7.91 32.20
N ARG A 126 -6.63 8.75 32.59
CA ARG A 126 -6.61 9.46 33.86
C ARG A 126 -7.46 10.73 33.84
N GLU A 127 -7.66 11.34 32.66
CA GLU A 127 -8.42 12.57 32.53
C GLU A 127 -9.89 12.32 32.24
N LYS A 128 -10.77 13.09 32.91
CA LYS A 128 -12.20 13.04 32.64
C LYS A 128 -12.48 13.76 31.33
N GLN A 129 -12.91 13.01 30.32
CA GLN A 129 -13.19 13.56 28.99
C GLN A 129 -14.48 14.40 29.01
N ASP A 130 -14.37 15.63 28.49
CA ASP A 130 -15.54 16.47 28.25
C ASP A 130 -16.22 16.13 26.91
N SER A 131 -17.37 16.73 26.64
CA SER A 131 -18.13 16.44 25.43
C SER A 131 -17.42 16.87 24.15
N ILE A 132 -16.55 17.88 24.21
CA ILE A 132 -15.81 18.39 23.05
C ILE A 132 -14.68 17.42 22.69
N MET A 133 -13.92 16.97 23.69
CA MET A 133 -12.86 15.99 23.56
C MET A 133 -13.39 14.65 23.04
N LEU A 134 -14.53 14.17 23.56
CA LEU A 134 -15.20 12.98 23.04
C LEU A 134 -15.60 13.14 21.56
N PHE A 135 -16.04 14.33 21.17
CA PHE A 135 -16.39 14.61 19.79
C PHE A 135 -15.16 14.62 18.87
N ILE A 136 -14.07 15.27 19.28
CA ILE A 136 -12.78 15.26 18.56
C ILE A 136 -12.27 13.82 18.43
N ASN A 137 -12.23 13.06 19.52
CA ASN A 137 -11.79 11.66 19.52
C ASN A 137 -12.62 10.82 18.55
N LYS A 138 -13.94 11.02 18.53
CA LYS A 138 -14.83 10.35 17.58
C LYS A 138 -14.48 10.69 16.14
N LEU A 139 -14.21 11.96 15.81
CA LEU A 139 -13.84 12.37 14.45
C LEU A 139 -12.51 11.74 14.01
N VAL A 140 -11.49 11.76 14.87
CA VAL A 140 -10.18 11.14 14.58
C VAL A 140 -10.33 9.63 14.37
N ASN A 141 -11.08 8.95 15.25
CA ASN A 141 -11.33 7.50 15.13
C ASN A 141 -12.18 7.11 13.91
N MET A 142 -12.89 8.06 13.29
CA MET A 142 -13.57 7.88 12.01
C MET A 142 -12.70 8.29 10.81
N HIS A 143 -11.41 8.56 11.03
CA HIS A 143 -10.45 9.05 10.04
C HIS A 143 -10.85 10.38 9.38
N ARG A 144 -11.69 11.16 10.06
CA ARG A 144 -12.13 12.50 9.64
C ARG A 144 -11.19 13.57 10.20
N TYR A 145 -9.91 13.44 9.85
CA TYR A 145 -8.82 14.23 10.45
C TYR A 145 -8.97 15.72 10.18
N ARG A 146 -9.42 16.12 8.98
CA ARG A 146 -9.60 17.52 8.63
C ARG A 146 -10.70 18.17 9.46
N GLU A 147 -11.83 17.48 9.65
CA GLU A 147 -12.92 17.97 10.49
C GLU A 147 -12.53 18.01 11.97
N ALA A 148 -11.77 17.03 12.45
CA ALA A 148 -11.21 17.06 13.78
C ALA A 148 -10.27 18.26 13.98
N LEU A 149 -9.38 18.52 13.01
CA LEU A 149 -8.46 19.66 13.04
C LEU A 149 -9.21 20.99 13.06
N PHE A 150 -10.24 21.16 12.22
CA PHE A 150 -11.08 22.37 12.25
C PHE A 150 -11.76 22.58 13.61
N GLU A 151 -12.24 21.51 14.25
CA GLU A 151 -12.83 21.60 15.58
C GLU A 151 -11.79 22.00 16.64
N ILE A 152 -10.57 21.46 16.56
CA ILE A 152 -9.46 21.84 17.44
C ILE A 152 -9.08 23.30 17.25
N GLU A 153 -8.94 23.77 16.01
CA GLU A 153 -8.63 25.17 15.71
C GLU A 153 -9.72 26.10 16.23
N ARG A 154 -10.99 25.76 16.03
CA ARG A 154 -12.12 26.48 16.61
C ARG A 154 -11.99 26.57 18.13
N LEU A 155 -11.69 25.46 18.79
CA LEU A 155 -11.49 25.45 20.25
C LEU A 155 -10.32 26.34 20.67
N GLN A 156 -9.22 26.33 19.92
CA GLN A 156 -8.04 27.17 20.18
C GLN A 156 -8.36 28.67 20.06
N THR A 157 -9.22 29.06 19.13
CA THR A 157 -9.67 30.45 19.03
C THR A 157 -10.53 30.90 20.22
N ALA A 158 -11.29 29.97 20.82
CA ALA A 158 -12.14 30.25 21.97
C ALA A 158 -11.41 30.14 23.32
N GLN A 159 -10.38 29.29 23.40
CA GLN A 159 -9.62 28.98 24.61
C GLN A 159 -8.11 29.07 24.32
N PRO A 160 -7.39 30.03 24.93
CA PRO A 160 -5.97 30.23 24.65
C PRO A 160 -5.08 29.04 25.04
N SER A 161 -5.51 28.24 26.03
CA SER A 161 -4.79 27.03 26.46
C SER A 161 -5.63 25.80 26.18
N LEU A 162 -5.10 24.91 25.35
CA LEU A 162 -5.71 23.61 25.08
C LEU A 162 -5.17 22.54 26.02
N PRO A 163 -5.98 21.53 26.39
CA PRO A 163 -5.50 20.34 27.08
C PRO A 163 -4.44 19.60 26.24
N VAL A 164 -3.50 18.94 26.92
CA VAL A 164 -2.42 18.18 26.26
C VAL A 164 -3.00 17.16 25.28
N GLN A 165 -4.05 16.43 25.67
CA GLN A 165 -4.70 15.45 24.81
C GLN A 165 -5.20 16.06 23.49
N VAL A 166 -5.72 17.28 23.51
CA VAL A 166 -6.19 17.98 22.30
C VAL A 166 -5.00 18.35 21.41
N LEU A 167 -3.88 18.76 21.98
CA LEU A 167 -2.66 19.09 21.25
C LEU A 167 -2.04 17.85 20.59
N VAL A 168 -2.00 16.71 21.29
CA VAL A 168 -1.56 15.43 20.70
C VAL A 168 -2.47 15.02 19.54
N ASN A 169 -3.79 15.10 19.74
CA ASN A 169 -4.76 14.83 18.67
C ASN A 169 -4.61 15.80 17.48
N LYS A 170 -4.16 17.04 17.71
CA LYS A 170 -3.86 17.99 16.63
C LYS A 170 -2.72 17.47 15.73
N LEU A 171 -1.63 16.99 16.33
CA LEU A 171 -0.49 16.40 15.60
C LEU A 171 -0.91 15.13 14.85
N ILE A 172 -1.72 14.27 15.48
CA ILE A 172 -2.31 13.09 14.84
C ILE A 172 -3.14 13.48 13.62
N CYS A 173 -3.94 14.55 13.70
CA CYS A 173 -4.71 15.04 12.57
C CYS A 173 -3.80 15.50 11.43
N TYR A 174 -2.73 16.24 11.71
CA TYR A 174 -1.78 16.66 10.67
C TYR A 174 -1.16 15.45 9.94
N LYS A 175 -0.73 14.41 10.68
CA LYS A 175 -0.22 13.15 10.10
C LYS A 175 -1.26 12.42 9.27
N GLY A 176 -2.50 12.36 9.74
CA GLY A 176 -3.59 11.71 9.02
C GLY A 176 -3.96 12.42 7.71
N ILE A 177 -3.67 13.72 7.60
CA ILE A 177 -3.91 14.51 6.38
C ILE A 177 -2.69 14.49 5.44
N GLY A 178 -1.48 14.30 5.97
CA GLY A 178 -0.22 14.50 5.23
C GLY A 178 0.21 15.97 5.18
N TRP A 179 0.00 16.70 6.27
CA TRP A 179 0.37 18.11 6.46
C TRP A 179 1.48 18.24 7.52
N GLU A 180 2.55 17.48 7.35
CA GLU A 180 3.65 17.39 8.30
C GLU A 180 4.44 18.71 8.42
N GLU A 181 4.63 19.44 7.31
CA GLU A 181 5.33 20.73 7.33
C GLU A 181 4.55 21.78 8.14
N GLU A 182 3.24 21.85 7.95
CA GLU A 182 2.35 22.70 8.74
C GLU A 182 2.35 22.31 10.22
N ALA A 183 2.44 21.02 10.52
CA ALA A 183 2.54 20.53 11.89
C ALA A 183 3.83 21.03 12.56
N ILE A 184 4.97 20.98 11.88
CA ILE A 184 6.25 21.50 12.38
C ILE A 184 6.12 23.00 12.64
N TYR A 185 5.57 23.76 11.70
CA TYR A 185 5.39 25.19 11.86
C TYR A 185 4.47 25.54 13.04
N ASP A 186 3.32 24.88 13.15
CA ASP A 186 2.36 25.10 14.23
C ASP A 186 2.95 24.70 15.60
N TYR A 187 3.70 23.58 15.63
CA TYR A 187 4.43 23.14 16.80
C TYR A 187 5.50 24.15 17.23
N GLU A 188 6.23 24.76 16.31
CA GLU A 188 7.24 25.76 16.66
C GLU A 188 6.63 27.08 17.12
N MET A 189 5.60 27.57 16.41
CA MET A 189 5.10 28.93 16.57
C MET A 189 3.93 29.06 17.55
N HIS A 190 3.06 28.05 17.65
CA HIS A 190 1.79 28.20 18.38
C HIS A 190 1.64 27.26 19.58
N PHE A 191 2.36 26.13 19.64
CA PHE A 191 2.30 25.26 20.81
C PHE A 191 2.92 25.94 22.05
N PRO A 192 2.26 25.87 23.22
CA PRO A 192 2.81 26.44 24.45
C PRO A 192 4.04 25.65 24.90
N LEU A 193 5.04 26.35 25.45
CA LEU A 193 6.31 25.74 25.88
C LEU A 193 6.10 24.60 26.89
N SER A 194 5.12 24.71 27.78
CA SER A 194 4.77 23.66 28.74
C SER A 194 4.31 22.37 28.06
N ALA A 195 3.53 22.47 26.97
CA ALA A 195 3.06 21.29 26.25
C ALA A 195 4.18 20.63 25.45
N LYS A 196 5.13 21.40 24.89
CA LYS A 196 6.30 20.86 24.17
C LYS A 196 7.22 20.02 25.06
N GLN A 197 7.16 20.23 26.37
CA GLN A 197 7.93 19.48 27.36
C GLN A 197 7.20 18.21 27.82
N THR A 198 5.91 18.07 27.51
CA THR A 198 5.16 16.87 27.86
C THR A 198 5.57 15.71 26.95
N PRO A 199 5.90 14.53 27.51
CA PRO A 199 6.33 13.38 26.72
C PRO A 199 5.36 13.00 25.60
N ASP A 200 4.05 13.03 25.86
CA ASP A 200 3.02 12.64 24.88
C ASP A 200 3.08 13.48 23.60
N VAL A 201 3.18 14.80 23.75
CA VAL A 201 3.28 15.74 22.62
C VAL A 201 4.61 15.57 21.92
N ALA A 202 5.69 15.45 22.70
CA ALA A 202 7.03 15.39 22.16
C ALA A 202 7.28 14.08 21.39
N PHE A 203 6.76 12.94 21.86
CA PHE A 203 6.84 11.67 21.13
C PHE A 203 6.02 11.68 19.84
N GLU A 204 4.81 12.25 19.87
CA GLU A 204 4.01 12.36 18.65
C GLU A 204 4.71 13.25 17.60
N MET A 205 5.35 14.34 18.05
CA MET A 205 6.13 15.20 17.18
C MET A 205 7.39 14.50 16.65
N ILE A 206 8.09 13.71 17.48
CA ILE A 206 9.24 12.93 17.06
C ILE A 206 8.84 11.92 15.98
N ASP A 207 7.73 11.18 16.16
CA ASP A 207 7.23 10.25 15.14
C ASP A 207 6.96 10.95 13.80
N LEU A 208 6.32 12.13 13.84
CA LEU A 208 6.12 12.96 12.65
C LEU A 208 7.45 13.33 11.96
N LEU A 209 8.46 13.75 12.72
CA LEU A 209 9.77 14.10 12.19
C LEU A 209 10.52 12.90 11.58
N PHE A 210 10.34 11.70 12.15
CA PHE A 210 10.87 10.46 11.57
C PHE A 210 10.25 10.16 10.21
N GLN A 211 8.94 10.43 10.03
CA GLN A 211 8.27 10.25 8.73
C GLN A 211 8.81 11.22 7.66
N MET A 212 9.25 12.41 8.07
CA MET A 212 9.84 13.43 7.20
C MET A 212 11.38 13.30 7.06
N GLU A 213 11.99 12.26 7.62
CA GLU A 213 13.44 12.06 7.68
C GLU A 213 14.22 13.25 8.32
N ASN A 214 13.54 14.05 9.15
CA ASN A 214 14.13 15.19 9.84
C ASN A 214 14.73 14.75 11.20
N TYR A 215 15.77 13.93 11.11
CA TYR A 215 16.40 13.31 12.27
C TYR A 215 17.10 14.30 13.20
N THR A 216 17.59 15.43 12.66
CA THR A 216 18.30 16.46 13.44
C THR A 216 17.37 17.14 14.43
N MET A 217 16.17 17.52 13.99
CA MET A 217 15.16 18.11 14.85
C MET A 217 14.62 17.07 15.84
N ALA A 218 14.38 15.83 15.40
CA ALA A 218 13.90 14.75 16.26
C ALA A 218 14.86 14.51 17.44
N GLN A 219 16.16 14.44 17.17
CA GLN A 219 17.19 14.29 18.19
C GLN A 219 17.18 15.47 19.17
N SER A 220 17.05 16.71 18.67
CA SER A 220 17.01 17.90 19.52
C SER A 220 15.81 17.92 20.49
N ILE A 221 14.68 17.33 20.10
CA ILE A 221 13.50 17.21 20.97
C ILE A 221 13.73 16.10 21.99
N LEU A 222 14.26 14.95 21.56
CA LEU A 222 14.56 13.82 22.43
C LEU A 222 15.55 14.18 23.55
N ASP A 223 16.60 14.93 23.22
CA ASP A 223 17.60 15.40 24.19
C ASP A 223 16.95 16.29 25.27
N LYS A 224 15.96 17.12 24.89
CA LYS A 224 15.22 17.97 25.85
C LYS A 224 14.34 17.17 26.81
N ILE A 225 13.75 16.07 26.34
CA ILE A 225 12.93 15.18 27.20
C ILE A 225 13.84 14.45 28.21
N SER A 226 14.94 13.86 27.73
CA SER A 226 15.87 13.11 28.60
C SER A 226 16.49 13.95 29.71
N PHE A 227 16.65 15.25 29.50
CA PHE A 227 17.11 16.18 30.53
C PHE A 227 16.08 16.43 31.64
N ILE A 228 14.77 16.34 31.33
CA ILE A 228 13.69 16.60 32.28
C ILE A 228 13.52 15.42 33.25
N ASP A 229 13.58 14.17 32.78
CA ASP A 229 13.51 12.98 33.64
C ASP A 229 14.64 12.96 34.69
N ASN A 230 15.85 13.35 34.29
CA ASN A 230 17.01 13.40 35.20
C ASN A 230 16.93 14.50 36.28
N GLN A 231 16.00 15.45 36.19
CA GLN A 231 15.78 16.48 37.23
C GLN A 231 14.64 16.14 38.19
N VAL A 232 13.76 15.21 37.84
CA VAL A 232 12.65 14.78 38.72
C VAL A 232 13.14 13.75 39.76
N ASP A 233 14.25 13.08 39.47
CA ASP A 233 14.86 12.04 40.33
C ASP A 233 16.02 12.56 41.24
N ALA A 234 16.25 13.88 41.32
CA ALA A 234 17.29 14.50 42.15
C ALA A 234 16.70 15.36 43.29
#